data_AF-A0A3N2P5L1-F1
#
_entry.id   AF-A0A3N2P5L1-F1
#
_cell.length_a   1.000
_cell.length_b   1.000
_cell.length_c   1.000
_cell.angle_alpha   90.00
_cell.angle_beta   90.00
_cell.angle_gamma   90.00
#
_symmetry.space_group_name_H-M   'P 1'
#
loop_
_entity.id
_entity.type
_entity.pdbx_description
1 polymer ?
#
loop_
_entity_poly.entity_id
_entity_poly.type
_entity_poly.pdbx_seq_one_letter_code
_entity_poly.pdbx_strand_id
1 'polypeptide(L)'
;MSASPISKYDRATAASGAGPRVRLTADRVRRWEFASSSFTRRGFDERDVDRFRHQVAEELDLLASQLADLRAENQRLQDRVELHRHGVLPSASGVAQLPGPKEVNLLSAAQREAEQIIAQAHDYARRVAEYARAQYEHYLRAAAEDARREAERVVQEYRASAGAGFDDTVATREALRIFGEMMISHMQAAARHLNEGSEQLARTMDRIARETGPGVAAGAGRPALTPRPDDAR
;
A
#
# COMPACT_ATOMS: atom_id res chain seq x y z
N MET A 1 1.24 24.85 -42.39
CA MET A 1 0.09 25.45 -41.67
C MET A 1 -1.21 24.92 -42.27
N SER A 2 -2.22 24.81 -41.41
CA SER A 2 -3.63 24.40 -41.59
C SER A 2 -3.97 22.92 -41.76
N ALA A 3 -4.49 22.40 -40.63
CA ALA A 3 -5.12 21.12 -40.37
C ALA A 3 -6.37 20.83 -41.23
N SER A 4 -6.67 19.55 -41.40
CA SER A 4 -8.05 19.07 -41.61
C SER A 4 -8.36 18.01 -40.55
N PRO A 5 -9.42 18.21 -39.74
CA PRO A 5 -9.68 17.40 -38.54
C PRO A 5 -10.46 16.13 -38.87
N ILE A 6 -10.02 15.02 -38.26
CA ILE A 6 -10.74 13.76 -38.12
C ILE A 6 -11.88 13.99 -37.12
N SER A 7 -12.97 14.62 -37.57
CA SER A 7 -14.14 14.94 -36.72
C SER A 7 -15.44 14.51 -37.40
N LYS A 8 -15.49 13.24 -37.84
CA LYS A 8 -16.71 12.67 -38.46
C LYS A 8 -17.12 11.28 -37.95
N TYR A 9 -16.40 10.69 -36.99
CA TYR A 9 -16.77 9.38 -36.44
C TYR A 9 -17.47 9.42 -35.06
N ASP A 10 -17.66 10.59 -34.44
CA ASP A 10 -18.17 10.67 -33.05
C ASP A 10 -19.66 11.08 -32.92
N ARG A 11 -20.44 11.12 -34.01
CA ARG A 11 -21.83 11.63 -33.95
C ARG A 11 -22.93 10.67 -34.40
N ALA A 12 -22.62 9.49 -34.93
CA ALA A 12 -23.62 8.61 -35.54
C ALA A 12 -24.10 7.43 -34.67
N THR A 13 -23.55 7.23 -33.47
CA THR A 13 -23.99 6.14 -32.55
C THR A 13 -24.72 6.63 -31.30
N ALA A 14 -24.97 7.95 -31.16
CA ALA A 14 -25.60 8.50 -29.97
C ALA A 14 -27.14 8.37 -29.90
N ALA A 15 -27.79 7.75 -30.89
CA ALA A 15 -29.25 7.62 -30.96
C ALA A 15 -29.69 6.18 -31.28
N SER A 16 -29.40 5.22 -30.41
CA SER A 16 -30.19 4.00 -30.22
C SER A 16 -29.72 3.25 -28.97
N GLY A 17 -30.61 3.14 -27.97
CA GLY A 17 -30.39 2.34 -26.74
C GLY A 17 -30.11 3.18 -25.49
N ALA A 18 -31.15 3.79 -24.92
CA ALA A 18 -31.11 4.43 -23.61
C ALA A 18 -31.09 3.39 -22.47
N GLY A 19 -30.05 2.56 -22.42
CA GLY A 19 -29.59 1.98 -21.16
C GLY A 19 -28.74 3.02 -20.42
N PRO A 20 -28.63 2.98 -19.08
CA PRO A 20 -27.65 3.79 -18.38
C PRO A 20 -26.30 3.55 -19.06
N ARG A 21 -25.64 4.61 -19.57
CA ARG A 21 -24.28 4.52 -20.12
C ARG A 21 -23.39 4.10 -18.95
N VAL A 22 -23.24 2.79 -18.77
CA VAL A 22 -22.52 2.25 -17.64
C VAL A 22 -21.06 2.66 -17.84
N ARG A 23 -20.60 3.59 -17.02
CA ARG A 23 -19.23 4.11 -17.09
C ARG A 23 -18.26 2.95 -16.88
N LEU A 24 -17.18 2.96 -17.64
CA LEU A 24 -16.12 1.99 -17.46
C LEU A 24 -15.31 2.40 -16.22
N THR A 25 -15.38 1.60 -15.16
CA THR A 25 -14.57 1.76 -13.94
C THR A 25 -13.44 0.75 -13.97
N ALA A 26 -12.33 1.02 -13.28
CA ALA A 26 -11.20 0.09 -13.17
C ALA A 26 -11.65 -1.30 -12.70
N ASP A 27 -12.47 -1.32 -11.65
CA ASP A 27 -13.15 -2.49 -11.10
C ASP A 27 -13.93 -3.30 -12.14
N ARG A 28 -14.64 -2.60 -13.02
CA ARG A 28 -15.41 -3.23 -14.08
C ARG A 28 -14.52 -3.79 -15.17
N VAL A 29 -13.40 -3.14 -15.48
CA VAL A 29 -12.38 -3.66 -16.40
C VAL A 29 -11.76 -4.93 -15.82
N ARG A 30 -11.39 -4.95 -14.53
CA ARG A 30 -10.80 -6.14 -13.87
C ARG A 30 -11.73 -7.35 -13.85
N ARG A 31 -13.04 -7.12 -13.75
CA ARG A 31 -14.07 -8.18 -13.76
C ARG A 31 -14.60 -8.50 -15.16
N TRP A 32 -14.12 -7.80 -16.20
CA TRP A 32 -14.61 -8.02 -17.55
C TRP A 32 -14.04 -9.31 -18.12
N GLU A 33 -14.91 -10.23 -18.52
CA GLU A 33 -14.54 -11.47 -19.19
C GLU A 33 -14.78 -11.33 -20.69
N PHE A 34 -13.78 -11.71 -21.49
CA PHE A 34 -13.92 -11.79 -22.94
C PHE A 34 -14.44 -13.17 -23.32
N ALA A 35 -15.38 -13.22 -24.27
CA ALA A 35 -15.83 -14.50 -24.81
C ALA A 35 -14.68 -15.20 -25.55
N SER A 36 -14.48 -16.49 -25.26
CA SER A 36 -13.47 -17.30 -25.95
C SER A 36 -13.77 -17.38 -27.46
N SER A 37 -12.74 -17.20 -28.29
CA SER A 37 -12.92 -17.26 -29.74
C SER A 37 -13.30 -18.67 -30.19
N SER A 38 -14.37 -18.79 -31.00
CA SER A 38 -14.74 -20.06 -31.63
C SER A 38 -13.57 -20.66 -32.41
N PHE A 39 -13.46 -22.00 -32.35
CA PHE A 39 -12.40 -22.85 -32.92
C PHE A 39 -11.98 -22.54 -34.36
N THR A 40 -12.82 -21.85 -35.14
CA THR A 40 -12.58 -21.46 -36.54
C THR A 40 -11.91 -20.11 -36.75
N ARG A 41 -11.67 -19.30 -35.71
CA ARG A 41 -10.93 -18.03 -35.80
C ARG A 41 -9.81 -17.97 -34.75
N ARG A 42 -8.60 -17.55 -35.16
CA ARG A 42 -7.53 -17.22 -34.21
C ARG A 42 -7.97 -15.99 -33.38
N GLY A 43 -8.08 -16.17 -32.07
CA GLY A 43 -8.34 -15.10 -31.10
C GLY A 43 -7.07 -14.36 -30.68
N PHE A 44 -7.25 -13.36 -29.80
CA PHE A 44 -6.14 -12.73 -29.10
C PHE A 44 -5.52 -13.68 -28.07
N ASP A 45 -4.23 -13.51 -27.77
CA ASP A 45 -3.58 -14.23 -26.68
C ASP A 45 -4.17 -13.78 -25.34
N GLU A 46 -4.72 -14.72 -24.59
CA GLU A 46 -5.37 -14.49 -23.30
C GLU A 46 -4.42 -13.82 -22.29
N ARG A 47 -3.12 -14.19 -22.31
CA ARG A 47 -2.11 -13.61 -21.40
C ARG A 47 -1.80 -12.14 -21.73
N ASP A 48 -1.87 -11.78 -23.01
CA ASP A 48 -1.64 -10.39 -23.43
C ASP A 48 -2.87 -9.53 -23.14
N VAL A 49 -4.07 -10.09 -23.36
CA VAL A 49 -5.34 -9.44 -23.01
C VAL A 49 -5.44 -9.21 -21.51
N ASP A 50 -5.05 -10.18 -20.69
CA ASP A 50 -5.04 -10.03 -19.24
C ASP A 50 -4.08 -8.95 -18.77
N ARG A 51 -2.84 -8.92 -19.29
CA ARG A 51 -1.88 -7.86 -18.95
C ARG A 51 -2.40 -6.48 -19.34
N PHE A 52 -2.96 -6.35 -20.54
CA PHE A 52 -3.56 -5.10 -21.00
C PHE A 52 -4.73 -4.67 -20.12
N ARG A 53 -5.61 -5.61 -19.72
CA ARG A 53 -6.76 -5.36 -18.84
C ARG A 53 -6.33 -4.82 -17.47
N HIS A 54 -5.27 -5.37 -16.88
CA HIS A 54 -4.72 -4.89 -15.62
C HIS A 54 -4.15 -3.47 -15.76
N GLN A 55 -3.36 -3.23 -16.81
CA GLN A 55 -2.80 -1.90 -17.08
C GLN A 55 -3.88 -0.84 -17.30
N VAL A 56 -4.93 -1.16 -18.06
CA VAL A 56 -6.06 -0.23 -18.28
C VAL A 56 -6.81 0.06 -16.98
N ALA A 57 -6.97 -0.94 -16.11
CA ALA A 57 -7.60 -0.72 -14.82
C ALA A 57 -6.77 0.17 -13.90
N GLU A 58 -5.45 -0.02 -13.84
CA GLU A 58 -4.53 0.84 -13.08
C GLU A 58 -4.58 2.29 -13.57
N GLU A 59 -4.57 2.50 -14.90
CA GLU A 59 -4.67 3.84 -15.48
C GLU A 59 -6.02 4.51 -15.17
N LEU A 60 -7.12 3.75 -15.20
CA LEU A 60 -8.44 4.27 -14.82
C LEU A 60 -8.51 4.66 -13.33
N ASP A 61 -7.84 3.92 -12.44
CA ASP A 61 -7.76 4.26 -11.02
C ASP A 61 -6.93 5.54 -10.80
N LEU A 62 -5.79 5.66 -11.50
CA LEU A 62 -4.95 6.85 -11.47
C LEU A 62 -5.72 8.09 -11.94
N LEU A 63 -6.40 7.99 -13.09
CA LEU A 63 -7.20 9.08 -13.64
C LEU A 63 -8.38 9.45 -12.73
N ALA A 64 -9.03 8.47 -12.11
CA ALA A 64 -10.12 8.72 -11.17
C ALA A 64 -9.63 9.50 -9.94
N SER A 65 -8.46 9.14 -9.42
CA SER A 65 -7.81 9.82 -8.28
C SER A 65 -7.44 11.25 -8.64
N GLN A 66 -6.75 11.45 -9.77
CA GLN A 66 -6.40 12.79 -10.26
C GLN A 66 -7.64 13.65 -10.48
N LEU A 67 -8.72 13.10 -11.03
CA LEU A 67 -9.95 13.83 -11.24
C LEU A 67 -10.66 14.19 -9.93
N ALA A 68 -10.56 13.35 -8.90
CA ALA A 68 -11.06 13.65 -7.57
C ALA A 68 -10.28 14.81 -6.95
N ASP A 69 -8.95 14.77 -7.02
CA ASP A 69 -8.06 15.83 -6.54
C ASP A 69 -8.33 17.16 -7.26
N LEU A 70 -8.43 17.12 -8.60
CA LEU A 70 -8.74 18.31 -9.39
C LEU A 70 -10.12 18.89 -9.05
N ARG A 71 -11.11 18.05 -8.75
CA ARG A 71 -12.43 18.53 -8.32
C ARG A 71 -12.39 19.15 -6.93
N ALA A 72 -11.65 18.55 -6.00
CA ALA A 72 -11.46 19.09 -4.66
C ALA A 72 -10.75 20.45 -4.71
N GLU A 73 -9.71 20.58 -5.54
CA GLU A 73 -9.01 21.86 -5.71
C GLU A 73 -9.87 22.89 -6.45
N ASN A 74 -10.64 22.49 -7.48
CA ASN A 74 -11.60 23.40 -8.11
C ASN A 74 -12.64 23.91 -7.10
N GLN A 75 -13.19 23.04 -6.27
CA GLN A 75 -14.12 23.44 -5.22
C GLN A 75 -13.45 24.42 -4.24
N ARG A 76 -12.24 24.11 -3.78
CA ARG A 76 -11.47 25.00 -2.89
C ARG A 76 -11.19 26.37 -3.52
N LEU A 77 -10.85 26.40 -4.80
CA LEU A 77 -10.61 27.64 -5.54
C LEU A 77 -11.91 28.42 -5.74
N GLN A 78 -13.01 27.75 -6.03
CA GLN A 78 -14.34 28.36 -6.09
C GLN A 78 -14.71 28.98 -4.74
N ASP A 79 -14.59 28.23 -3.64
CA ASP A 79 -14.85 28.74 -2.29
C ASP A 79 -13.97 29.95 -1.95
N ARG A 80 -12.70 29.92 -2.37
CA ARG A 80 -11.78 31.05 -2.20
C ARG A 80 -12.21 32.26 -3.01
N VAL A 81 -12.58 32.08 -4.28
CA VAL A 81 -13.03 33.18 -5.14
C VAL A 81 -14.35 33.76 -4.64
N GLU A 82 -15.28 32.93 -4.19
CA GLU A 82 -16.55 33.36 -3.59
C GLU A 82 -16.30 34.18 -2.32
N LEU A 83 -15.37 33.76 -1.47
CA LEU A 83 -14.96 34.52 -0.28
C LEU A 83 -14.39 35.91 -0.63
N HIS A 84 -13.55 35.99 -1.67
CA HIS A 84 -12.98 37.27 -2.13
C HIS A 84 -14.00 38.15 -2.86
N ARG A 85 -14.95 37.54 -3.59
CA ARG A 85 -15.99 38.24 -4.36
C ARG A 85 -17.08 38.82 -3.46
N HIS A 86 -17.40 38.14 -2.36
CA HIS A 86 -18.46 38.57 -1.44
C HIS A 86 -17.95 39.37 -0.23
N GLY A 87 -16.63 39.49 -0.03
CA GLY A 87 -16.01 40.35 0.99
C GLY A 87 -16.42 40.05 2.45
N VAL A 88 -17.32 39.10 2.68
CA VAL A 88 -17.97 38.77 3.95
C VAL A 88 -18.48 37.32 3.83
N LEU A 89 -18.37 36.56 4.93
CA LEU A 89 -18.85 35.18 5.10
C LEU A 89 -20.24 34.94 4.46
N PRO A 90 -20.52 33.76 3.88
CA PRO A 90 -21.75 33.53 3.13
C PRO A 90 -22.97 33.62 4.05
N SER A 91 -23.77 34.68 3.87
CA SER A 91 -25.16 34.72 4.29
C SER A 91 -25.96 33.80 3.37
N ALA A 92 -26.15 32.55 3.79
CA ALA A 92 -27.04 31.64 3.10
C ALA A 92 -28.48 32.19 3.15
N SER A 93 -28.96 32.70 2.01
CA SER A 93 -30.38 32.95 1.77
C SER A 93 -31.05 31.65 1.36
N GLY A 94 -31.07 30.75 2.33
CA GLY A 94 -31.49 29.36 2.30
C GLY A 94 -30.91 28.81 3.58
N VAL A 95 -31.60 29.07 4.70
CA VAL A 95 -31.20 28.84 6.10
C VAL A 95 -29.91 28.03 6.15
N ALA A 96 -28.76 28.71 6.27
CA ALA A 96 -27.54 28.02 6.70
C ALA A 96 -27.90 27.46 8.07
N GLN A 97 -28.27 26.19 8.09
CA GLN A 97 -28.27 25.42 9.31
C GLN A 97 -26.79 25.44 9.72
N LEU A 98 -26.43 26.36 10.62
CA LEU A 98 -25.19 26.22 11.37
C LEU A 98 -25.16 24.76 11.83
N PRO A 99 -24.05 24.03 11.62
CA PRO A 99 -24.00 22.61 11.94
C PRO A 99 -24.56 22.42 13.34
N GLY A 100 -25.61 21.62 13.43
CA GLY A 100 -26.36 21.49 14.66
C GLY A 100 -25.42 20.99 15.76
N PRO A 101 -25.71 21.21 17.06
CA PRO A 101 -24.88 20.71 18.17
C PRO A 101 -24.55 19.21 18.04
N LYS A 102 -25.44 18.44 17.42
CA LYS A 102 -25.28 17.00 17.15
C LYS A 102 -24.26 16.69 16.05
N GLU A 103 -24.17 17.50 15.00
CA GLU A 103 -23.21 17.33 13.90
C GLU A 103 -21.81 17.76 14.33
N VAL A 104 -21.70 18.86 15.08
CA VAL A 104 -20.44 19.28 15.71
C VAL A 104 -19.94 18.21 16.68
N ASN A 105 -20.81 17.65 17.51
CA ASN A 105 -20.43 16.57 18.42
C ASN A 105 -19.98 15.29 17.69
N LEU A 106 -20.62 14.94 16.56
CA LEU A 106 -20.20 13.80 15.73
C LEU A 106 -18.84 14.04 15.07
N LEU A 107 -18.59 15.26 14.56
CA LEU A 107 -17.30 15.63 14.00
C LEU A 107 -16.20 15.62 15.05
N SER A 108 -16.45 16.17 16.24
CA SER A 108 -15.51 16.14 17.37
C SER A 108 -15.29 14.73 17.91
N ALA A 109 -16.26 13.82 17.78
CA ALA A 109 -16.06 12.41 18.09
C ALA A 109 -15.16 11.72 17.05
N ALA A 110 -15.44 11.91 15.75
CA ALA A 110 -14.65 11.35 14.66
C ALA A 110 -13.21 11.90 14.63
N GLN A 111 -13.01 13.18 14.96
CA GLN A 111 -11.68 13.79 15.06
C GLN A 111 -10.86 13.18 16.20
N ARG A 112 -11.45 13.03 17.39
CA ARG A 112 -10.78 12.36 18.53
C ARG A 112 -10.42 10.92 18.21
N GLU A 113 -11.29 10.22 17.48
CA GLU A 113 -11.03 8.87 16.99
C GLU A 113 -9.88 8.83 15.98
N ALA A 114 -9.85 9.76 15.01
CA ALA A 114 -8.75 9.89 14.07
C ALA A 114 -7.41 10.19 14.78
N GLU A 115 -7.41 11.11 15.75
CA GLU A 115 -6.25 11.43 16.58
C GLU A 115 -5.75 10.20 17.36
N GLN A 116 -6.66 9.40 17.92
CA GLN A 116 -6.34 8.16 18.62
C GLN A 116 -5.70 7.12 17.68
N ILE A 117 -6.24 6.95 16.47
CA ILE A 117 -5.69 6.02 15.46
C ILE A 117 -4.29 6.47 15.06
N ILE A 118 -4.07 7.78 14.86
CA ILE A 118 -2.75 8.33 14.52
C ILE A 118 -1.75 8.07 15.65
N ALA A 119 -2.14 8.31 16.90
CA ALA A 119 -1.29 8.02 18.06
C ALA A 119 -0.91 6.53 18.14
N GLN A 120 -1.88 5.64 17.94
CA GLN A 120 -1.64 4.19 17.92
C GLN A 120 -0.72 3.76 16.76
N ALA A 121 -0.89 4.36 15.58
CA ALA A 121 -0.05 4.10 14.42
C ALA A 121 1.40 4.54 14.67
N HIS A 122 1.61 5.69 15.31
CA HIS A 122 2.95 6.14 15.70
C HIS A 122 3.59 5.21 16.73
N ASP A 123 2.87 4.77 17.76
CA ASP A 123 3.38 3.83 18.76
C ASP A 123 3.71 2.45 18.15
N TYR A 124 2.90 2.01 17.20
CA TYR A 124 3.18 0.80 16.44
C TYR A 124 4.44 0.95 15.57
N ALA A 125 4.57 2.05 14.83
CA ALA A 125 5.74 2.31 14.00
C ALA A 125 7.03 2.36 14.82
N ARG A 126 6.98 2.99 16.01
CA ARG A 126 8.11 3.02 16.94
C ARG A 126 8.51 1.62 17.40
N ARG A 127 7.55 0.79 17.81
CA ARG A 127 7.80 -0.60 18.23
C ARG A 127 8.38 -1.45 17.10
N VAL A 128 7.88 -1.29 15.88
CA VAL A 128 8.40 -2.02 14.71
C VAL A 128 9.85 -1.62 14.42
N ALA A 129 10.18 -0.32 14.51
CA ALA A 129 11.55 0.14 14.32
C ALA A 129 12.50 -0.40 15.40
N GLU A 130 12.07 -0.37 16.67
CA GLU A 130 12.85 -0.93 17.79
C GLU A 130 13.06 -2.44 17.64
N TYR A 131 12.01 -3.18 17.27
CA TYR A 131 12.09 -4.61 17.00
C TYR A 131 13.03 -4.93 15.81
N ALA A 132 12.88 -4.21 14.69
CA ALA A 132 13.74 -4.40 13.52
C ALA A 132 15.21 -4.14 13.85
N ARG A 133 15.49 -3.13 14.68
CA ARG A 133 16.85 -2.84 15.15
C ARG A 133 17.40 -3.97 16.01
N ALA A 134 16.64 -4.42 17.01
CA ALA A 134 17.06 -5.54 17.87
C ALA A 134 17.34 -6.80 17.06
N GLN A 135 16.48 -7.09 16.08
CA GLN A 135 16.64 -8.24 15.20
C GLN A 135 17.86 -8.13 14.29
N TYR A 136 18.12 -6.94 13.72
CA TYR A 136 19.33 -6.69 12.93
C TYR A 136 20.60 -6.86 13.76
N GLU A 137 20.63 -6.30 14.97
CA GLU A 137 21.77 -6.45 15.88
C GLU A 137 21.99 -7.92 16.26
N HIS A 138 20.92 -8.70 16.45
CA HIS A 138 21.02 -10.13 16.70
C HIS A 138 21.63 -10.89 15.52
N TYR A 139 21.15 -10.67 14.30
CA TYR A 139 21.70 -11.29 13.09
C TYR A 139 23.17 -10.91 12.85
N LEU A 140 23.55 -9.65 13.08
CA LEU A 140 24.94 -9.22 12.95
C LEU A 140 25.86 -9.91 13.95
N ARG A 141 25.41 -10.07 15.21
CA ARG A 141 26.21 -10.78 16.22
C ARG A 141 26.39 -12.25 15.84
N ALA A 142 25.32 -12.92 15.43
CA ALA A 142 25.39 -14.32 14.97
C ALA A 142 26.33 -14.49 13.77
N ALA A 143 26.21 -13.63 12.76
CA ALA A 143 27.08 -13.63 11.59
C ALA A 143 28.56 -13.39 11.96
N ALA A 144 28.83 -12.48 12.90
CA ALA A 144 30.19 -12.21 13.37
C ALA A 144 30.78 -13.40 14.13
N GLU A 145 29.98 -14.09 14.93
CA GLU A 145 30.41 -15.31 15.62
C GLU A 145 30.71 -16.44 14.62
N ASP A 146 29.86 -16.63 13.62
CA ASP A 146 30.07 -17.62 12.54
C ASP A 146 31.33 -17.32 11.74
N ALA A 147 31.49 -16.08 11.29
CA ALA A 147 32.66 -15.63 10.55
C ALA A 147 33.94 -15.77 11.36
N ARG A 148 33.88 -15.50 12.67
CA ARG A 148 35.03 -15.69 13.57
C ARG A 148 35.40 -17.15 13.72
N ARG A 149 34.42 -18.04 13.93
CA ARG A 149 34.67 -19.48 14.03
C ARG A 149 35.32 -20.04 12.77
N GLU A 150 34.86 -19.60 11.60
CA GLU A 150 35.46 -20.02 10.34
C GLU A 150 36.88 -19.50 10.16
N ALA A 151 37.10 -18.22 10.45
CA ALA A 151 38.44 -17.63 10.38
C ALA A 151 39.42 -18.35 11.32
N GLU A 152 38.99 -18.68 12.54
CA GLU A 152 39.78 -19.47 13.51
C GLU A 152 40.07 -20.89 12.99
N ARG A 153 39.08 -21.55 12.36
CA ARG A 153 39.26 -22.88 11.74
C ARG A 153 40.35 -22.86 10.69
N VAL A 154 40.34 -21.86 9.80
CA VAL A 154 41.33 -21.74 8.73
C VAL A 154 42.73 -21.45 9.28
N VAL A 155 42.86 -20.63 10.32
CA VAL A 155 44.15 -20.41 10.99
C VAL A 155 44.68 -21.70 11.61
N GLN A 156 43.84 -22.50 12.23
CA GLN A 156 44.23 -23.79 12.81
C GLN A 156 44.67 -24.79 11.72
N GLU A 157 43.94 -24.85 10.60
CA GLU A 157 44.30 -25.68 9.45
C GLU A 157 45.63 -25.25 8.83
N TYR A 158 45.82 -23.94 8.63
CA TYR A 158 47.08 -23.39 8.14
C TYR A 158 48.23 -23.74 9.08
N ARG A 159 48.06 -23.56 10.40
CA ARG A 159 49.06 -23.93 11.41
C ARG A 159 49.42 -25.42 11.37
N ALA A 160 48.42 -26.29 11.24
CA ALA A 160 48.64 -27.73 11.15
C ALA A 160 49.40 -28.14 9.87
N SER A 161 49.14 -27.45 8.75
CA SER A 161 49.79 -27.72 7.45
C SER A 161 51.18 -27.11 7.30
N ALA A 162 51.43 -25.94 7.89
CA ALA A 162 52.69 -25.20 7.75
C ALA A 162 53.82 -25.73 8.66
N GLY A 163 53.47 -26.42 9.76
CA GLY A 163 54.44 -27.00 10.69
C GLY A 163 55.44 -25.96 11.21
N ALA A 164 56.74 -26.21 11.04
CA ALA A 164 57.81 -25.32 11.50
C ALA A 164 57.92 -23.99 10.69
N GLY A 165 57.28 -23.90 9.52
CA GLY A 165 57.28 -22.72 8.66
C GLY A 165 56.08 -21.78 8.88
N PHE A 166 55.38 -21.89 10.00
CA PHE A 166 54.20 -21.07 10.30
C PHE A 166 54.54 -19.57 10.39
N ASP A 167 53.85 -18.77 9.58
CA ASP A 167 53.89 -17.31 9.64
C ASP A 167 52.54 -16.77 10.14
N ASP A 168 52.57 -16.18 11.34
CA ASP A 168 51.39 -15.62 12.00
C ASP A 168 50.78 -14.42 11.24
N THR A 169 51.60 -13.69 10.49
CA THR A 169 51.15 -12.51 9.73
C THR A 169 50.32 -12.92 8.51
N VAL A 170 50.69 -14.02 7.86
CA VAL A 170 49.96 -14.61 6.73
C VAL A 170 48.63 -15.19 7.22
N ALA A 171 48.67 -15.94 8.32
CA ALA A 171 47.48 -16.53 8.94
C ALA A 171 46.46 -15.45 9.35
N THR A 172 46.92 -14.36 9.97
CA THR A 172 46.06 -13.25 10.40
C THR A 172 45.45 -12.50 9.22
N ARG A 173 46.21 -12.28 8.14
CA ARG A 173 45.69 -11.63 6.92
C ARG A 173 44.61 -12.48 6.25
N GLU A 174 44.82 -13.78 6.16
CA GLU A 174 43.86 -14.70 5.55
C GLU A 174 42.59 -14.84 6.40
N ALA A 175 42.73 -14.91 7.73
CA ALA A 175 41.60 -14.89 8.67
C ALA A 175 40.73 -13.64 8.51
N LEU A 176 41.35 -12.45 8.42
CA LEU A 176 40.64 -11.19 8.21
C LEU A 176 39.92 -11.13 6.87
N ARG A 177 40.52 -11.67 5.80
CA ARG A 177 39.88 -11.74 4.47
C ARG A 177 38.62 -12.61 4.52
N ILE A 178 38.73 -13.80 5.10
CA ILE A 178 37.61 -14.77 5.19
C ILE A 178 36.50 -14.21 6.08
N PHE A 179 36.86 -13.63 7.23
CA PHE A 179 35.91 -12.95 8.10
C PHE A 179 35.15 -11.85 7.35
N GLY A 180 35.85 -10.98 6.63
CA GLY A 180 35.25 -9.89 5.85
C GLY A 180 34.32 -10.39 4.75
N GLU A 181 34.75 -11.36 3.95
CA GLU A 181 33.94 -11.97 2.88
C GLU A 181 32.65 -12.59 3.44
N MET A 182 32.76 -13.32 4.56
CA MET A 182 31.61 -13.95 5.18
C MET A 182 30.64 -12.92 5.77
N MET A 183 31.14 -11.88 6.43
CA MET A 183 30.30 -10.79 6.94
C MET A 183 29.55 -10.06 5.83
N ILE A 184 30.21 -9.80 4.70
CA ILE A 184 29.56 -9.17 3.53
C ILE A 184 28.45 -10.08 2.98
N SER A 185 28.71 -11.38 2.86
CA SER A 185 27.70 -12.35 2.41
C SER A 185 26.47 -12.40 3.33
N HIS A 186 26.69 -12.41 4.65
CA HIS A 186 25.60 -12.39 5.63
C HIS A 186 24.82 -11.07 5.60
N MET A 187 25.49 -9.92 5.47
CA MET A 187 24.82 -8.62 5.33
C MET A 187 23.96 -8.56 4.06
N GLN A 188 24.46 -9.11 2.94
CA GLN A 188 23.68 -9.19 1.70
C GLN A 188 22.46 -10.11 1.83
N ALA A 189 22.60 -11.23 2.53
CA ALA A 189 21.47 -12.12 2.84
C ALA A 189 20.43 -11.42 3.75
N ALA A 190 20.87 -10.74 4.80
CA ALA A 190 20.00 -9.97 5.69
C ALA A 190 19.26 -8.85 4.93
N ALA A 191 19.95 -8.13 4.04
CA ALA A 191 19.34 -7.09 3.21
C ALA A 191 18.26 -7.66 2.27
N ARG A 192 18.50 -8.84 1.66
CA ARG A 192 17.47 -9.53 0.85
C ARG A 192 16.27 -9.93 1.68
N HIS A 193 16.49 -10.53 2.86
CA HIS A 193 15.38 -10.90 3.74
C HIS A 193 14.58 -9.70 4.25
N LEU A 194 15.23 -8.55 4.51
CA LEU A 194 14.53 -7.32 4.85
C LEU A 194 13.69 -6.78 3.68
N ASN A 195 14.21 -6.86 2.45
CA ASN A 195 13.47 -6.46 1.26
C ASN A 195 12.29 -7.39 0.96
N GLU A 196 12.48 -8.70 1.10
CA GLU A 196 11.39 -9.69 0.98
C GLU A 196 10.31 -9.46 2.05
N GLY A 197 10.75 -9.19 3.29
CA GLY A 197 9.86 -8.88 4.41
C GLY A 197 9.08 -7.58 4.20
N SER A 198 9.72 -6.53 3.67
CA SER A 198 9.05 -5.26 3.37
C SER A 198 8.02 -5.41 2.26
N GLU A 199 8.32 -6.17 1.20
CA GLU A 199 7.36 -6.49 0.15
C GLU A 199 6.19 -7.33 0.68
N GLN A 200 6.45 -8.30 1.57
CA GLN A 200 5.39 -9.08 2.20
C GLN A 200 4.49 -8.20 3.07
N LEU A 201 5.08 -7.28 3.85
CA LEU A 201 4.33 -6.30 4.63
C LEU A 201 3.48 -5.40 3.74
N ALA A 202 4.04 -4.87 2.65
CA ALA A 202 3.30 -4.08 1.67
C ALA A 202 2.11 -4.86 1.10
N ARG A 203 2.32 -6.12 0.71
CA ARG A 203 1.24 -7.01 0.24
C ARG A 203 0.17 -7.25 1.31
N THR A 204 0.55 -7.40 2.58
CA THR A 204 -0.43 -7.54 3.68
C THR A 204 -1.18 -6.25 3.97
N MET A 205 -0.53 -5.08 3.89
CA MET A 205 -1.18 -3.78 4.07
C MET A 205 -2.14 -3.50 2.92
N ASP A 206 -1.77 -3.80 1.67
CA ASP A 206 -2.66 -3.74 0.53
C ASP A 206 -3.86 -4.66 0.69
N ARG A 207 -3.65 -5.87 1.23
CA ARG A 207 -4.73 -6.80 1.54
C ARG A 207 -5.67 -6.23 2.60
N ILE A 208 -5.14 -5.74 3.72
CA ILE A 208 -5.95 -5.14 4.80
C ILE A 208 -6.69 -3.91 4.28
N ALA A 209 -6.06 -3.06 3.46
CA ALA A 209 -6.70 -1.90 2.84
C ALA A 209 -7.84 -2.30 1.91
N ARG A 210 -7.71 -3.42 1.18
CA ARG A 210 -8.79 -4.02 0.38
C ARG A 210 -9.90 -4.62 1.24
N GLU A 211 -9.56 -5.23 2.38
CA GLU A 211 -10.51 -5.82 3.33
C GLU A 211 -11.25 -4.76 4.18
N THR A 212 -10.63 -3.61 4.42
CA THR A 212 -11.21 -2.47 5.17
C THR A 212 -11.83 -1.38 4.28
N GLY A 213 -11.67 -1.46 2.95
CA GLY A 213 -12.47 -0.73 1.96
C GLY A 213 -13.97 -1.05 2.05
N PRO A 214 -14.86 -0.15 1.57
CA PRO A 214 -16.07 0.31 2.25
C PRO A 214 -17.08 -0.81 2.55
N GLY A 215 -16.91 -1.47 3.69
CA GLY A 215 -17.83 -2.50 4.18
C GLY A 215 -18.03 -2.54 5.69
N VAL A 216 -17.25 -1.81 6.49
CA VAL A 216 -17.32 -1.93 7.97
C VAL A 216 -18.30 -0.94 8.63
N ALA A 217 -19.01 -0.12 7.87
CA ALA A 217 -20.10 0.72 8.42
C ALA A 217 -21.43 -0.04 8.66
N ALA A 218 -21.53 -1.33 8.33
CA ALA A 218 -22.76 -2.12 8.48
C ALA A 218 -22.53 -3.36 9.37
N GLY A 219 -22.10 -3.15 10.61
CA GLY A 219 -21.88 -4.22 11.58
C GLY A 219 -22.14 -3.85 13.03
N ALA A 220 -22.89 -2.76 13.30
CA ALA A 220 -23.48 -2.52 14.61
C ALA A 220 -24.68 -3.46 14.81
N GLY A 221 -24.40 -4.76 14.91
CA GLY A 221 -25.35 -5.78 15.34
C GLY A 221 -25.65 -5.59 16.83
N ARG A 222 -26.81 -4.99 17.10
CA ARG A 222 -27.45 -4.84 18.42
C ARG A 222 -27.14 -6.03 19.34
N PRO A 223 -26.65 -5.84 20.58
CA PRO A 223 -26.76 -6.90 21.57
C PRO A 223 -28.24 -7.10 21.85
N ALA A 224 -28.74 -8.31 21.56
CA ALA A 224 -30.10 -8.72 21.89
C ALA A 224 -30.31 -8.59 23.40
N LEU A 225 -31.31 -7.80 23.78
CA LEU A 225 -31.87 -7.78 25.12
C LEU A 225 -32.28 -9.21 25.51
N THR A 226 -31.62 -9.77 26.51
CA THR A 226 -32.09 -10.97 27.19
C THR A 226 -33.33 -10.62 28.02
N PRO A 227 -34.41 -11.42 27.97
CA PRO A 227 -35.58 -11.18 28.81
C PRO A 227 -35.24 -11.49 30.27
N ARG A 228 -35.66 -10.57 31.14
CA ARG A 228 -35.65 -10.68 32.60
C ARG A 228 -36.55 -11.87 33.01
N PRO A 229 -36.08 -12.83 33.83
CA PRO A 229 -36.99 -13.77 34.47
C PRO A 229 -37.63 -13.08 35.68
N ASP A 230 -38.96 -13.11 35.69
CA ASP A 230 -39.83 -12.69 36.78
C ASP A 230 -39.59 -13.50 38.06
N ASP A 231 -40.03 -12.86 39.15
CA ASP A 231 -40.17 -13.34 40.50
C ASP A 231 -40.73 -14.76 40.61
N ALA A 232 -40.04 -15.60 41.39
CA ALA A 232 -40.65 -16.69 42.13
C ALA A 232 -39.82 -17.00 43.38
N ARG A 233 -40.13 -16.32 44.47
CA ARG A 233 -40.32 -16.89 45.83
C ARG A 233 -40.68 -15.82 46.84
#